data_AF-A0A3L6RZ60-F1
#
_entry.id   AF-A0A3L6RZ60-F1
#
_cell.length_a   1.000
_cell.length_b   1.000
_cell.length_c   1.000
_cell.angle_alpha   90.00
_cell.angle_beta   90.00
_cell.angle_gamma   90.00
#
_symmetry.space_group_name_H-M   'P 1'
#
loop_
_entity.id
_entity.type
_entity.pdbx_description
1 polymer ?
#
loop_
_entity_poly.entity_id
_entity_poly.type
_entity_poly.pdbx_seq_one_letter_code
_entity_poly.pdbx_strand_id
1 'polypeptide(L)'
;MAAPATAEVRLKEEMRKLVLVMPGGVKEDVHEEEMRHRRRLRLLLERFMESFGPERRGASVARKVWSHPCAVYSMKLSVKKARLFWSHRNSRRFIPDRQGPTGPIILCRAVEHDQVELAVHRSAGPGEPDRPGVLTGFHHRDYYFHEFCRERGMIQKEGSSAPWTEVAVIRGMPGGCGITVTSHVKDLVLRLHDLLFRLSSPGATVDIRFSERWFCLPTGWMEEGLFAEDGLHLVDIAAPLESLATKLYDMRKQEEQEMERHRSETEEEERRVQEEEVMRKREERRKLCQRKNNERMKEEAAAASKIPAYPPGSKISALKDKINLLFAMLNCSLKQKCSACSSSCTRGKCVT
;
A
#
# COMPACT_ATOMS: atom_id res chain seq x y z
N MET A 1 -56.03 -34.06 0.75
CA MET A 1 -54.91 -34.38 1.65
C MET A 1 -54.14 -33.11 1.89
N ALA A 2 -54.30 -32.54 3.08
CA ALA A 2 -53.86 -31.19 3.44
C ALA A 2 -52.49 -31.23 4.13
N ALA A 3 -51.65 -30.26 3.78
CA ALA A 3 -50.29 -30.05 4.26
C ALA A 3 -50.24 -29.55 5.73
N PRO A 4 -49.11 -29.74 6.44
CA PRO A 4 -48.98 -29.39 7.85
C PRO A 4 -48.58 -27.91 8.02
N ALA A 5 -49.53 -27.08 8.45
CA ALA A 5 -49.35 -25.63 8.66
C ALA A 5 -49.08 -25.24 10.13
N THR A 6 -48.62 -26.16 10.99
CA THR A 6 -48.61 -25.96 12.45
C THR A 6 -47.23 -25.76 13.08
N ALA A 7 -46.13 -25.89 12.33
CA ALA A 7 -44.77 -25.71 12.88
C ALA A 7 -44.23 -24.27 12.69
N GLU A 8 -44.47 -23.62 11.56
CA GLU A 8 -43.96 -22.26 11.30
C GLU A 8 -44.66 -21.15 12.10
N VAL A 9 -45.93 -21.35 12.44
CA VAL A 9 -46.70 -20.36 13.22
C VAL A 9 -46.20 -20.31 14.66
N ARG A 10 -45.78 -21.45 15.23
CA ARG A 10 -45.28 -21.55 16.61
C ARG A 10 -43.90 -20.89 16.80
N LEU A 11 -43.02 -20.97 15.80
CA LEU A 11 -41.71 -20.31 15.80
C LEU A 11 -41.82 -18.78 15.63
N LYS A 12 -42.77 -18.30 14.80
CA LYS A 12 -43.04 -16.86 14.68
C LYS A 12 -43.65 -16.25 15.94
N GLU A 13 -44.38 -17.02 16.73
CA GLU A 13 -45.02 -16.55 17.97
C GLU A 13 -44.04 -16.54 19.16
N GLU A 14 -43.06 -17.45 19.21
CA GLU A 14 -41.98 -17.39 20.20
C GLU A 14 -40.94 -16.30 19.89
N MET A 15 -40.62 -16.05 18.62
CA MET A 15 -39.75 -14.91 18.26
C MET A 15 -40.40 -13.54 18.54
N ARG A 16 -41.74 -13.47 18.61
CA ARG A 16 -42.47 -12.26 19.04
C ARG A 16 -42.53 -12.08 20.55
N LYS A 17 -42.23 -13.11 21.35
CA LYS A 17 -42.17 -13.04 22.82
C LYS A 17 -40.77 -12.75 23.37
N LEU A 18 -39.75 -12.70 22.52
CA LEU A 18 -38.41 -12.20 22.86
C LEU A 18 -38.26 -10.67 22.65
N VAL A 19 -39.36 -9.99 22.34
CA VAL A 19 -39.49 -8.53 22.35
C VAL A 19 -40.31 -8.15 23.59
N LEU A 20 -39.75 -7.28 24.43
CA LEU A 20 -40.09 -6.96 25.84
C LEU A 20 -39.60 -8.02 26.83
N VAL A 21 -38.65 -7.78 27.75
CA VAL A 21 -38.49 -6.59 28.60
C VAL A 21 -37.00 -6.39 28.87
N MET A 22 -36.44 -5.26 28.41
CA MET A 22 -35.23 -4.69 29.01
C MET A 22 -35.65 -3.47 29.82
N PRO A 23 -35.13 -3.29 31.05
CA PRO A 23 -35.49 -2.15 31.88
C PRO A 23 -34.99 -0.88 31.18
N GLY A 24 -35.94 -0.01 30.85
CA GLY A 24 -35.68 1.35 30.38
C GLY A 24 -35.00 2.14 31.49
N GLY A 25 -33.82 2.69 31.19
CA GLY A 25 -33.12 3.56 32.14
C GLY A 25 -31.73 4.06 31.71
N VAL A 26 -31.32 3.93 30.44
CA VAL A 26 -29.98 4.38 29.97
C VAL A 26 -30.01 5.09 28.60
N LYS A 27 -31.18 5.33 27.99
CA LYS A 27 -31.27 5.95 26.64
C LYS A 27 -31.42 7.47 26.64
N GLU A 28 -31.88 8.07 27.73
CA GLU A 28 -32.12 9.52 27.79
C GLU A 28 -30.79 10.30 27.79
N ASP A 29 -29.81 9.84 28.56
CA ASP A 29 -28.49 10.50 28.66
C ASP A 29 -27.75 10.55 27.33
N VAL A 30 -27.78 9.45 26.55
CA VAL A 30 -27.11 9.37 25.24
C VAL A 30 -27.78 10.30 24.22
N HIS A 31 -29.12 10.35 24.22
CA HIS A 31 -29.85 11.23 23.32
C HIS A 31 -29.65 12.70 23.67
N GLU A 32 -29.65 13.04 24.96
CA GLU A 32 -29.37 14.40 25.40
C GLU A 32 -27.94 14.84 25.05
N GLU A 33 -26.95 13.96 25.23
CA GLU A 33 -25.56 14.25 24.89
C GLU A 33 -25.40 14.47 23.37
N GLU A 34 -26.03 13.64 22.54
CA GLU A 34 -26.05 13.81 21.09
C GLU A 34 -26.69 15.15 20.70
N MET A 35 -27.82 15.51 21.30
CA MET A 35 -28.50 16.79 21.02
C MET A 35 -27.66 17.99 21.47
N ARG A 36 -26.97 17.90 22.62
CA ARG A 36 -26.02 18.93 23.08
C ARG A 36 -24.86 19.05 22.09
N HIS A 37 -24.30 17.93 21.62
CA HIS A 37 -23.24 17.91 20.63
C HIS A 37 -23.68 18.58 19.32
N ARG A 38 -24.86 18.23 18.79
CA ARG A 38 -25.43 18.86 17.60
C ARG A 38 -25.63 20.37 17.76
N ARG A 39 -26.14 20.82 18.91
CA ARG A 39 -26.28 22.26 19.21
C ARG A 39 -24.93 22.96 19.19
N ARG A 40 -23.88 22.36 19.78
CA ARG A 40 -22.51 22.92 19.75
C ARG A 40 -21.97 23.01 18.32
N LEU A 41 -22.13 21.97 17.51
CA LEU A 41 -21.69 21.99 16.11
C LEU A 41 -22.40 23.07 15.29
N ARG A 42 -23.72 23.25 15.48
CA ARG A 42 -24.49 24.32 14.84
C ARG A 42 -23.97 25.70 15.25
N LEU A 43 -23.79 25.94 16.55
CA LEU A 43 -23.25 27.20 17.06
C LEU A 43 -21.84 27.49 16.53
N LEU A 44 -20.98 26.47 16.46
CA LEU A 44 -19.64 26.59 15.90
C LEU A 44 -19.69 26.96 14.41
N LEU A 45 -20.56 26.30 13.64
CA LEU A 45 -20.75 26.60 12.22
C LEU A 45 -21.27 28.02 12.02
N GLU A 46 -22.28 28.45 12.79
CA GLU A 46 -22.84 29.81 12.74
C GLU A 46 -21.75 30.85 13.02
N ARG A 47 -21.03 30.72 14.13
CA ARG A 47 -19.93 31.63 14.49
C ARG A 47 -18.80 31.64 13.47
N PHE A 48 -18.46 30.47 12.93
CA PHE A 48 -17.46 30.38 11.86
C PHE A 48 -17.93 31.16 10.63
N MET A 49 -19.19 31.01 10.22
CA MET A 49 -19.73 31.73 9.07
C MET A 49 -19.84 33.25 9.32
N GLU A 50 -20.15 33.66 10.55
CA GLU A 50 -20.15 35.07 10.97
C GLU A 50 -18.75 35.71 10.90
N SER A 51 -17.68 34.95 11.19
CA SER A 51 -16.30 35.44 11.17
C SER A 51 -15.83 35.95 9.80
N PHE A 52 -16.50 35.53 8.71
CA PHE A 52 -16.23 36.04 7.37
C PHE A 52 -16.92 37.38 7.08
N GLY A 53 -17.88 37.83 7.91
CA GLY A 53 -18.58 39.11 7.74
C GLY A 53 -19.44 39.20 6.46
N PRO A 54 -20.36 40.19 6.35
CA PRO A 54 -21.19 40.39 5.17
C PRO A 54 -20.38 40.76 3.91
N GLU A 55 -19.25 41.45 4.05
CA GLU A 55 -18.41 41.87 2.92
C GLU A 55 -17.57 40.75 2.28
N ARG A 56 -17.31 39.63 2.98
CA ARG A 56 -16.61 38.47 2.39
C ARG A 56 -17.54 37.37 1.91
N ARG A 57 -18.87 37.59 1.96
CA ARG A 57 -19.88 36.69 1.35
C ARG A 57 -19.93 36.81 -0.18
N GLY A 58 -19.34 37.85 -0.77
CA GLY A 58 -19.38 38.09 -2.20
C GLY A 58 -18.10 38.76 -2.73
N ALA A 59 -17.03 37.99 -2.93
CA ALA A 59 -15.94 38.35 -3.85
C ALA A 59 -15.08 37.11 -4.14
N SER A 60 -15.60 36.21 -4.98
CA SER A 60 -14.85 35.11 -5.60
C SER A 60 -13.85 35.58 -6.66
N VAL A 61 -13.53 36.87 -6.73
CA VAL A 61 -12.36 37.34 -7.47
C VAL A 61 -11.20 37.41 -6.49
N ALA A 62 -10.70 36.23 -6.10
CA ALA A 62 -9.40 36.15 -5.49
C ALA A 62 -8.42 36.88 -6.42
N ARG A 63 -7.85 38.00 -5.98
CA ARG A 63 -6.59 38.45 -6.56
C ARG A 63 -5.67 37.23 -6.48
N LYS A 64 -5.26 36.69 -7.63
CA LYS A 64 -4.44 35.46 -7.74
C LYS A 64 -3.15 35.51 -6.92
N VAL A 65 -2.80 36.69 -6.42
CA VAL A 65 -1.65 36.95 -5.55
C VAL A 65 -2.14 37.68 -4.30
N TRP A 66 -2.07 37.01 -3.15
CA TRP A 66 -2.14 37.67 -1.85
C TRP A 66 -0.74 38.14 -1.51
N SER A 67 -0.52 39.45 -1.56
CA SER A 67 0.79 40.10 -1.41
C SER A 67 1.22 40.32 0.04
N HIS A 68 0.36 40.06 1.02
CA HIS A 68 0.72 40.21 2.43
C HIS A 68 1.43 38.95 2.95
N PRO A 69 2.38 39.10 3.90
CA PRO A 69 2.97 37.97 4.60
C PRO A 69 1.90 37.06 5.19
N CYS A 70 2.08 35.75 5.05
CA CYS A 70 1.14 34.74 5.53
C CYS A 70 1.89 33.48 5.95
N ALA A 71 1.24 32.65 6.77
CA ALA A 71 1.68 31.29 7.05
C ALA A 71 0.87 30.34 6.17
N VAL A 72 1.53 29.67 5.22
CA VAL A 72 0.88 28.69 4.34
C VAL A 72 0.90 27.34 5.03
N TYR A 73 -0.27 26.87 5.43
CA TYR A 73 -0.47 25.57 6.04
C TYR A 73 -0.65 24.49 4.97
N SER A 74 -0.30 23.27 5.35
CA SER A 74 -0.46 22.07 4.56
C SER A 74 -0.83 20.92 5.50
N MET A 75 -1.87 20.19 5.14
CA MET A 75 -2.29 19.00 5.84
C MET A 75 -1.39 17.83 5.44
N LYS A 76 -0.94 17.08 6.43
CA LYS A 76 -0.15 15.86 6.24
C LYS A 76 -0.79 14.69 6.95
N LEU A 77 -0.81 13.55 6.27
CA LEU A 77 -1.23 12.28 6.83
C LEU A 77 -0.01 11.39 6.99
N SER A 78 0.24 10.92 8.21
CA SER A 78 1.20 9.84 8.45
C SER A 78 0.47 8.53 8.47
N VAL A 79 0.70 7.72 7.44
CA VAL A 79 0.10 6.38 7.33
C VAL A 79 0.73 5.45 8.37
N LYS A 80 2.03 5.58 8.63
CA LYS A 80 2.73 4.79 9.65
C LYS A 80 2.26 5.09 11.07
N LYS A 81 1.91 6.35 11.36
CA LYS A 81 1.44 6.78 12.69
C LYS A 81 -0.08 6.86 12.80
N ALA A 82 -0.81 6.53 11.72
CA ALA A 82 -2.25 6.71 11.60
C ALA A 82 -2.75 8.07 12.12
N ARG A 83 -2.05 9.16 11.76
CA ARG A 83 -2.28 10.47 12.37
C ARG A 83 -2.22 11.61 11.37
N LEU A 84 -3.15 12.56 11.51
CA LEU A 84 -3.09 13.84 10.79
C LEU A 84 -2.39 14.91 11.59
N PHE A 85 -1.66 15.75 10.88
CA PHE A 85 -1.03 16.91 11.47
C PHE A 85 -0.90 18.04 10.47
N TRP A 86 -0.79 19.24 11.04
CA TRP A 86 -0.51 20.45 10.31
C TRP A 86 0.99 20.62 10.15
N SER A 87 1.40 21.11 8.99
CA SER A 87 2.70 21.72 8.79
C SER A 87 2.50 23.08 8.15
N HIS A 88 3.39 24.02 8.39
CA HIS A 88 3.29 25.33 7.77
C HIS A 88 4.65 25.86 7.35
N ARG A 89 4.63 26.80 6.42
CA ARG A 89 5.78 27.60 6.03
C ARG A 89 5.42 29.07 6.04
N ASN A 90 6.34 29.90 6.51
CA ASN A 90 6.19 31.34 6.41
C ASN A 90 6.46 31.77 4.97
N SER A 91 5.56 32.56 4.41
CA SER A 91 5.72 33.12 3.07
C SER A 91 5.49 34.63 3.08
N ARG A 92 6.24 35.35 2.25
CA ARG A 92 6.03 36.80 2.06
C ARG A 92 4.80 37.11 1.21
N ARG A 93 4.39 36.14 0.38
CA ARG A 93 3.23 36.21 -0.51
C ARG A 93 2.62 34.83 -0.66
N PHE A 94 1.31 34.74 -0.80
CA PHE A 94 0.68 33.48 -1.16
C PHE A 94 0.99 33.16 -2.62
N ILE A 95 1.51 31.96 -2.86
CA ILE A 95 1.66 31.39 -4.19
C ILE A 95 0.93 30.06 -4.15
N PRO A 96 -0.12 29.86 -4.97
CA PRO A 96 -0.81 28.58 -5.01
C PRO A 96 0.16 27.51 -5.52
N ASP A 97 0.15 26.34 -4.86
CA ASP A 97 1.01 25.21 -5.23
C ASP A 97 0.67 24.62 -6.62
N ARG A 98 -0.54 24.89 -7.14
CA ARG A 98 -1.02 24.44 -8.46
C ARG A 98 -1.63 25.59 -9.24
N GLN A 99 -1.55 25.52 -10.57
CA GLN A 99 -2.30 26.43 -11.43
C GLN A 99 -3.79 26.14 -11.28
N GLY A 100 -4.56 27.15 -10.88
CA GLY A 100 -5.99 27.03 -10.69
C GLY A 100 -6.63 28.38 -10.33
N PRO A 101 -7.96 28.52 -10.46
CA PRO A 101 -8.65 29.78 -10.24
C PRO A 101 -8.87 30.12 -8.76
N THR A 102 -8.29 29.37 -7.82
CA THR A 102 -8.68 29.46 -6.40
C THR A 102 -7.68 30.30 -5.61
N GLY A 103 -8.20 31.25 -4.83
CA GLY A 103 -7.42 32.07 -3.91
C GLY A 103 -7.00 31.31 -2.64
N PRO A 104 -6.27 31.98 -1.73
CA PRO A 104 -5.98 31.41 -0.43
C PRO A 104 -7.28 31.11 0.34
N ILE A 105 -7.39 29.90 0.87
CA ILE A 105 -8.44 29.55 1.83
C ILE A 105 -7.97 30.06 3.20
N ILE A 106 -8.79 30.87 3.86
CA ILE A 106 -8.48 31.38 5.18
C ILE A 106 -8.74 30.29 6.22
N LEU A 107 -7.79 30.14 7.15
CA LEU A 107 -7.93 29.25 8.29
C LEU A 107 -8.45 30.03 9.50
N CYS A 108 -9.40 29.44 10.20
CA CYS A 108 -9.83 29.88 11.53
C CYS A 108 -9.48 28.82 12.56
N ARG A 109 -9.48 29.19 13.84
CA ARG A 109 -9.27 28.31 14.98
C ARG A 109 -10.53 28.27 15.83
N ALA A 110 -10.98 27.06 16.16
CA ALA A 110 -11.94 26.84 17.21
C ALA A 110 -11.22 27.01 18.56
N VAL A 111 -11.65 27.96 19.37
CA VAL A 111 -11.13 28.18 20.73
C VAL A 111 -12.17 27.73 21.76
N GLU A 112 -11.85 27.86 23.04
CA GLU A 112 -12.75 27.44 24.12
C GLU A 112 -14.14 28.09 23.99
N HIS A 113 -15.16 27.38 24.46
CA HIS A 113 -16.57 27.82 24.42
C HIS A 113 -17.13 28.01 23.00
N ASP A 114 -16.66 27.22 22.04
CA ASP A 114 -17.10 27.21 20.63
C ASP A 114 -16.92 28.57 19.92
N GLN A 115 -15.97 29.39 20.38
CA GLN A 115 -15.62 30.64 19.73
C GLN A 115 -14.70 30.39 18.53
N VAL A 116 -14.70 31.31 17.56
CA VAL A 116 -13.93 31.18 16.33
C VAL A 116 -13.07 32.42 16.13
N GLU A 117 -11.76 32.21 16.02
CA GLU A 117 -10.79 33.27 15.77
C GLU A 117 -10.03 33.02 14.46
N LEU A 118 -9.47 34.06 13.87
CA LEU A 118 -8.59 33.89 12.72
C LEU A 118 -7.33 33.11 13.16
N ALA A 119 -6.95 32.07 12.41
CA ALA A 119 -5.72 31.36 12.70
C ALA A 119 -4.54 32.27 12.33
N VAL A 120 -3.75 32.65 13.33
CA VAL A 120 -2.61 33.55 13.16
C VAL A 120 -1.34 32.85 13.62
N HIS A 121 -0.30 32.91 12.80
CA HIS A 121 1.04 32.47 13.17
C HIS A 121 1.83 33.67 13.70
N ARG A 122 2.08 33.67 15.02
CA ARG A 122 2.97 34.62 15.67
C ARG A 122 4.41 34.25 15.31
N SER A 123 5.06 35.09 14.52
CA SER A 123 6.51 34.99 14.29
C SER A 123 7.25 35.15 15.62
N ALA A 124 8.29 34.35 15.84
CA ALA A 124 9.07 34.37 17.08
C ALA A 124 9.94 35.64 17.27
N GLY A 125 9.99 36.52 16.27
CA GLY A 125 10.79 37.75 16.31
C GLY A 125 10.05 38.93 16.96
N PRO A 126 10.69 39.70 17.86
CA PRO A 126 10.10 40.92 18.40
C PRO A 126 9.77 41.91 17.26
N GLY A 127 8.53 42.41 17.23
CA GLY A 127 8.08 43.44 16.28
C GLY A 127 7.66 42.94 14.89
N GLU A 128 7.69 41.64 14.61
CA GLU A 128 7.12 41.12 13.37
C GLU A 128 5.58 41.05 13.45
N PRO A 129 4.86 41.46 12.39
CA PRO A 129 3.40 41.41 12.39
C PRO A 129 2.89 39.98 12.34
N ASP A 130 1.79 39.77 13.05
CA ASP A 130 0.98 38.57 13.04
C ASP A 130 0.59 38.15 11.61
N ARG A 131 0.85 36.88 11.27
CA ARG A 131 0.65 36.38 9.90
C ARG A 131 -0.62 35.52 9.83
N PRO A 132 -1.57 35.84 8.93
CA PRO A 132 -2.75 35.01 8.76
C PRO A 132 -2.37 33.62 8.22
N GLY A 133 -3.02 32.60 8.77
CA GLY A 133 -2.95 31.22 8.33
C GLY A 133 -3.81 31.02 7.09
N VAL A 134 -3.19 30.49 6.03
CA VAL A 134 -3.87 30.22 4.76
C VAL A 134 -3.57 28.81 4.28
N LEU A 135 -4.53 28.22 3.59
CA LEU A 135 -4.43 26.91 2.95
C LEU A 135 -4.58 27.07 1.43
N THR A 136 -3.89 26.23 0.68
CA THR A 136 -4.05 26.17 -0.77
C THR A 136 -5.25 25.28 -1.11
N GLY A 137 -6.26 25.87 -1.74
CA GLY A 137 -7.33 25.13 -2.42
C GLY A 137 -7.16 25.18 -3.94
N PHE A 138 -7.87 24.30 -4.64
CA PHE A 138 -8.00 24.37 -6.10
C PHE A 138 -9.38 23.88 -6.54
N HIS A 139 -9.73 24.18 -7.78
CA HIS A 139 -10.91 23.63 -8.44
C HIS A 139 -10.43 22.72 -9.55
N HIS A 140 -10.78 21.44 -9.49
CA HIS A 140 -10.42 20.53 -10.56
C HIS A 140 -11.54 20.46 -11.58
N ARG A 141 -11.36 21.10 -12.74
CA ARG A 141 -12.37 21.17 -13.81
C ARG A 141 -12.80 19.78 -14.30
N ASP A 142 -11.85 18.88 -14.51
CA ASP A 142 -12.12 17.52 -14.99
C ASP A 142 -12.95 16.69 -14.00
N TYR A 143 -12.87 17.01 -12.70
CA TYR A 143 -13.58 16.27 -11.65
C TYR A 143 -14.96 16.86 -11.37
N TYR A 144 -15.15 18.16 -11.62
CA TYR A 144 -16.44 18.84 -11.49
C TYR A 144 -17.51 18.24 -12.41
N PHE A 145 -17.14 17.78 -13.60
CA PHE A 145 -18.08 17.18 -14.56
C PHE A 145 -18.54 15.77 -14.16
N HIS A 146 -17.70 14.96 -13.52
CA HIS A 146 -18.08 13.62 -13.05
C HIS A 146 -18.95 13.66 -11.78
N GLU A 147 -18.74 14.65 -10.90
CA GLU A 147 -19.48 14.75 -9.63
C GLU A 147 -20.92 15.24 -9.79
N PHE A 148 -21.23 16.02 -10.83
CA PHE A 148 -22.61 16.46 -11.09
C PHE A 148 -23.55 15.30 -11.46
N CYS A 149 -22.99 14.18 -11.94
CA CYS A 149 -23.75 13.02 -12.42
C CYS A 149 -23.76 11.85 -11.42
N ARG A 150 -23.10 11.97 -10.25
CA ARG A 150 -23.07 10.90 -9.25
C ARG A 150 -24.33 10.93 -8.39
N GLU A 151 -24.96 9.77 -8.25
CA GLU A 151 -26.04 9.57 -7.28
C GLU A 151 -25.45 9.70 -5.87
N ARG A 152 -25.90 10.71 -5.11
CA ARG A 152 -25.36 11.02 -3.78
C ARG A 152 -25.83 9.97 -2.79
N GLY A 153 -24.89 9.38 -2.05
CA GLY A 153 -25.24 8.46 -0.97
C GLY A 153 -26.04 9.17 0.12
N MET A 154 -27.14 8.55 0.53
CA MET A 154 -27.92 8.99 1.69
C MET A 154 -27.97 7.85 2.69
N ILE A 155 -27.53 8.11 3.92
CA ILE A 155 -27.43 7.11 4.97
C ILE A 155 -28.31 7.54 6.13
N GLN A 156 -29.05 6.60 6.69
CA GLN A 156 -29.73 6.80 7.97
C GLN A 156 -28.86 6.18 9.07
N LYS A 157 -28.17 7.04 9.83
CA LYS A 157 -27.36 6.59 10.96
C LYS A 157 -28.30 6.17 12.11
N GLU A 158 -28.06 4.99 12.68
CA GLU A 158 -28.81 4.51 13.84
C GLU A 158 -28.71 5.52 15.00
N GLY A 159 -29.86 5.93 15.54
CA GLY A 159 -29.96 6.99 16.56
C GLY A 159 -30.11 8.41 16.01
N SER A 160 -29.86 8.67 14.71
CA SER A 160 -30.05 9.99 14.11
C SER A 160 -31.50 10.23 13.66
N SER A 161 -32.08 11.34 14.08
CA SER A 161 -33.40 11.81 13.64
C SER A 161 -33.42 12.39 12.22
N ALA A 162 -32.26 12.78 11.69
CA ALA A 162 -32.11 13.43 10.39
C ALA A 162 -31.27 12.56 9.45
N PRO A 163 -31.55 12.61 8.14
CA PRO A 163 -30.76 11.88 7.15
C PRO A 163 -29.36 12.48 7.04
N TRP A 164 -28.39 11.60 6.78
CA TRP A 164 -27.02 11.99 6.49
C TRP A 164 -26.82 11.95 4.99
N THR A 165 -26.27 13.02 4.44
CA THR A 165 -26.01 13.15 3.00
C THR A 165 -24.51 13.21 2.76
N GLU A 166 -24.08 12.65 1.63
CA GLU A 166 -22.70 12.77 1.17
C GLU A 166 -22.40 14.24 0.80
N VAL A 167 -21.55 14.90 1.59
CA VAL A 167 -21.20 16.32 1.43
C VAL A 167 -19.84 16.54 0.81
N ALA A 168 -18.96 15.54 0.89
CA ALA A 168 -17.64 15.55 0.27
C ALA A 168 -17.15 14.12 0.00
N VAL A 169 -16.09 14.00 -0.76
CA VAL A 169 -15.43 12.72 -1.07
C VAL A 169 -13.93 12.82 -0.87
N ILE A 170 -13.35 11.77 -0.32
CA ILE A 170 -11.92 11.55 -0.20
C ILE A 170 -11.46 10.70 -1.38
N ARG A 171 -10.46 11.19 -2.11
CA ARG A 171 -9.94 10.56 -3.33
C ARG A 171 -8.43 10.47 -3.32
N GLY A 172 -7.88 9.59 -4.16
CA GLY A 172 -6.45 9.55 -4.39
C GLY A 172 -5.95 10.71 -5.23
N MET A 173 -4.79 11.27 -4.85
CA MET A 173 -4.08 12.22 -5.71
C MET A 173 -3.47 11.49 -6.91
N PRO A 174 -3.43 12.13 -8.11
CA PRO A 174 -2.63 11.63 -9.22
C PRO A 174 -1.18 11.37 -8.79
N GLY A 175 -0.64 10.20 -9.16
CA GLY A 175 0.69 9.75 -8.75
C GLY A 175 0.76 9.11 -7.35
N GLY A 176 -0.36 9.03 -6.62
CA GLY A 176 -0.46 8.25 -5.38
C GLY A 176 0.19 8.89 -4.15
N CYS A 177 0.73 10.11 -4.22
CA CYS A 177 1.48 10.77 -3.15
C CYS A 177 0.62 11.38 -2.02
N GLY A 178 -0.69 11.13 -2.02
CA GLY A 178 -1.62 11.70 -1.05
C GLY A 178 -3.06 11.48 -1.45
N ILE A 179 -3.94 12.14 -0.71
CA ILE A 179 -5.39 12.12 -0.93
C ILE A 179 -5.92 13.56 -1.03
N THR A 180 -7.11 13.72 -1.58
CA THR A 180 -7.79 15.01 -1.68
C THR A 180 -9.17 14.91 -1.06
N VAL A 181 -9.64 16.00 -0.46
CA VAL A 181 -11.04 16.15 -0.04
C VAL A 181 -11.71 17.13 -0.99
N THR A 182 -12.74 16.67 -1.70
CA THR A 182 -13.51 17.49 -2.65
C THR A 182 -14.93 17.70 -2.15
N SER A 183 -15.39 18.95 -2.10
CA SER A 183 -16.74 19.30 -1.66
C SER A 183 -17.79 19.01 -2.74
N HIS A 184 -18.94 18.46 -2.37
CA HIS A 184 -20.12 18.34 -3.24
C HIS A 184 -21.20 19.38 -2.94
N VAL A 185 -21.09 20.05 -1.80
CA VAL A 185 -22.00 21.11 -1.37
C VAL A 185 -21.31 22.47 -1.42
N LYS A 186 -22.13 23.51 -1.39
CA LYS A 186 -21.64 24.89 -1.26
C LYS A 186 -21.34 25.18 0.21
N ASP A 187 -20.28 25.96 0.44
CA ASP A 187 -19.88 26.46 1.76
C ASP A 187 -19.65 25.33 2.79
N LEU A 188 -19.04 24.21 2.36
CA LEU A 188 -18.66 23.13 3.27
C LEU A 188 -17.54 23.59 4.21
N VAL A 189 -17.74 23.41 5.51
CA VAL A 189 -16.74 23.69 6.53
C VAL A 189 -16.07 22.39 6.96
N LEU A 190 -14.76 22.34 6.82
CA LEU A 190 -13.94 21.21 7.27
C LEU A 190 -13.19 21.61 8.53
N ARG A 191 -13.21 20.71 9.51
CA ARG A 191 -12.46 20.83 10.76
C ARG A 191 -11.38 19.76 10.80
N LEU A 192 -10.15 20.17 11.12
CA LEU A 192 -9.08 19.26 11.46
C LEU A 192 -8.41 19.75 12.75
N HIS A 193 -8.61 19.00 13.83
CA HIS A 193 -8.19 19.34 15.19
C HIS A 193 -8.83 20.65 15.66
N ASP A 194 -8.03 21.69 15.90
CA ASP A 194 -8.44 23.02 16.31
C ASP A 194 -8.69 23.97 15.11
N LEU A 195 -8.31 23.58 13.89
CA LEU A 195 -8.39 24.46 12.71
C LEU A 195 -9.62 24.15 11.85
N LEU A 196 -10.25 25.22 11.36
CA LEU A 196 -11.46 25.23 10.54
C LEU A 196 -11.20 25.97 9.23
N PHE A 197 -11.78 25.49 8.14
CA PHE A 197 -11.70 26.19 6.86
C PHE A 197 -12.90 25.88 5.95
N ARG A 198 -13.18 26.79 5.02
CA ARG A 198 -14.36 26.73 4.15
C ARG A 198 -14.00 26.39 2.71
N LEU A 199 -14.72 25.44 2.14
CA LEU A 199 -14.78 25.16 0.72
C LEU A 199 -16.03 25.83 0.13
N SER A 200 -15.82 26.98 -0.52
CA SER A 200 -16.91 27.90 -0.91
C SER A 200 -17.83 27.39 -2.02
N SER A 201 -17.45 26.34 -2.74
CA SER A 201 -18.14 25.86 -3.94
C SER A 201 -18.05 24.35 -4.08
N PRO A 202 -19.05 23.71 -4.71
CA PRO A 202 -18.92 22.33 -5.18
C PRO A 202 -17.69 22.18 -6.09
N GLY A 203 -17.00 21.05 -5.99
CA GLY A 203 -15.73 20.76 -6.67
C GLY A 203 -14.54 21.55 -6.15
N ALA A 204 -14.68 22.35 -5.09
CA ALA A 204 -13.53 22.90 -4.39
C ALA A 204 -12.81 21.76 -3.65
N THR A 205 -11.49 21.70 -3.83
CA THR A 205 -10.65 20.60 -3.37
C THR A 205 -9.48 21.10 -2.55
N VAL A 206 -9.11 20.32 -1.53
CA VAL A 206 -7.90 20.50 -0.74
C VAL A 206 -7.05 19.24 -0.74
N ASP A 207 -5.73 19.41 -0.81
CA ASP A 207 -4.76 18.33 -0.80
C ASP A 207 -4.35 17.95 0.63
N ILE A 208 -4.22 16.65 0.86
CA ILE A 208 -3.64 16.05 2.07
C ILE A 208 -2.52 15.13 1.62
N ARG A 209 -1.27 15.54 1.87
CA ARG A 209 -0.10 14.81 1.39
C ARG A 209 0.33 13.75 2.39
N PHE A 210 0.84 12.62 1.90
CA PHE A 210 1.48 11.67 2.80
C PHE A 210 2.79 12.25 3.33
N SER A 211 3.07 11.98 4.60
CA SER A 211 4.33 12.38 5.22
C SER A 211 5.49 11.48 4.75
N GLU A 212 5.16 10.22 4.48
CA GLU A 212 6.05 9.17 4.02
C GLU A 212 6.21 9.26 2.50
N ARG A 213 7.43 9.55 2.03
CA ARG A 213 7.73 9.61 0.58
C ARG A 213 7.64 8.26 -0.13
N TRP A 214 7.78 7.17 0.62
CA TRP A 214 7.75 5.80 0.10
C TRP A 214 6.32 5.26 -0.04
N PHE A 215 5.35 5.88 0.63
CA PHE A 215 3.98 5.41 0.63
C PHE A 215 3.23 5.96 -0.59
N CYS A 216 2.64 5.05 -1.35
CA CYS A 216 1.72 5.35 -2.43
C CYS A 216 0.38 4.68 -2.12
N LEU A 217 -0.70 5.21 -2.69
CA LEU A 217 -2.00 4.57 -2.58
C LEU A 217 -1.99 3.14 -3.15
N PRO A 218 -2.60 2.17 -2.44
CA PRO A 218 -2.84 0.81 -2.93
C PRO A 218 -3.56 0.77 -4.29
N THR A 219 -3.29 -0.25 -5.12
CA THR A 219 -3.83 -0.38 -6.49
C THR A 219 -5.34 -0.66 -6.55
N GLY A 220 -5.94 -1.06 -5.44
CA GLY A 220 -7.40 -1.26 -5.28
C GLY A 220 -8.10 -0.20 -4.43
N TRP A 221 -7.46 0.93 -4.14
CA TRP A 221 -8.06 2.00 -3.33
C TRP A 221 -9.28 2.62 -4.04
N MET A 222 -10.39 2.74 -3.30
CA MET A 222 -11.64 3.33 -3.77
C MET A 222 -11.92 4.65 -3.05
N GLU A 223 -12.69 5.52 -3.68
CA GLU A 223 -13.10 6.78 -3.06
C GLU A 223 -13.94 6.55 -1.78
N GLU A 224 -13.73 7.36 -0.74
CA GLU A 224 -14.48 7.27 0.52
C GLU A 224 -15.33 8.53 0.72
N GLY A 225 -16.64 8.35 0.93
CA GLY A 225 -17.58 9.46 1.13
C GLY A 225 -17.47 10.05 2.54
N LEU A 226 -17.58 11.37 2.62
CA LEU A 226 -17.79 12.11 3.86
C LEU A 226 -19.25 12.53 3.96
N PHE A 227 -19.87 12.18 5.07
CA PHE A 227 -21.29 12.40 5.31
C PHE A 227 -21.49 13.41 6.42
N ALA A 228 -22.52 14.25 6.27
CA ALA A 228 -22.98 15.15 7.32
C ALA A 228 -24.50 15.11 7.43
N GLU A 229 -25.01 15.48 8.59
CA GLU A 229 -26.44 15.69 8.80
C GLU A 229 -26.96 16.79 7.86
N ASP A 230 -28.14 16.58 7.28
CA ASP A 230 -28.74 17.57 6.39
C ASP A 230 -28.84 18.97 7.05
N GLY A 231 -28.44 20.00 6.31
CA GLY A 231 -28.34 21.37 6.80
C GLY A 231 -27.12 21.69 7.69
N LEU A 232 -26.32 20.70 8.10
CA LEU A 232 -25.10 20.90 8.89
C LEU A 232 -23.86 20.62 8.03
N HIS A 233 -23.46 21.60 7.20
CA HIS A 233 -22.28 21.47 6.33
C HIS A 233 -20.95 21.68 7.09
N LEU A 234 -20.79 21.00 8.23
CA LEU A 234 -19.57 21.00 9.03
C LEU A 234 -19.13 19.56 9.30
N VAL A 235 -17.91 19.20 8.88
CA VAL A 235 -17.37 17.85 9.02
C VAL A 235 -16.01 17.90 9.72
N ASP A 236 -15.86 17.12 10.79
CA ASP A 236 -14.55 16.82 11.36
C ASP A 236 -13.90 15.69 10.57
N ILE A 237 -12.82 16.01 9.87
CA ILE A 237 -12.13 15.07 8.99
C ILE A 237 -11.01 14.31 9.72
N ALA A 238 -10.69 14.63 10.98
CA ALA A 238 -9.60 13.99 11.70
C ALA A 238 -9.86 12.48 11.85
N ALA A 239 -10.96 12.10 12.51
CA ALA A 239 -11.25 10.70 12.79
C ALA A 239 -11.45 9.84 11.52
N PRO A 240 -12.23 10.29 10.50
CA PRO A 240 -12.33 9.55 9.24
C PRO A 240 -10.98 9.30 8.57
N LEU A 241 -10.11 10.32 8.54
CA LEU A 241 -8.83 10.22 7.85
C LEU A 241 -7.76 9.43 8.64
N GLU A 242 -7.82 9.43 9.97
CA GLU A 242 -6.95 8.59 10.82
C GLU A 242 -7.35 7.11 10.73
N SER A 243 -8.65 6.83 10.73
CA SER A 243 -9.19 5.50 10.43
C SER A 243 -8.76 5.05 9.03
N LEU A 244 -8.89 5.93 8.03
CA LEU A 244 -8.44 5.67 6.67
C LEU A 244 -6.94 5.37 6.61
N ALA A 245 -6.09 6.14 7.30
CA ALA A 245 -4.66 5.87 7.33
C ALA A 245 -4.35 4.45 7.83
N THR A 246 -5.08 3.98 8.84
CA THR A 246 -4.93 2.61 9.34
C THR A 246 -5.30 1.59 8.27
N LYS A 247 -6.46 1.76 7.60
CA LYS A 247 -6.88 0.89 6.48
C LYS A 247 -5.85 0.87 5.35
N LEU A 248 -5.35 2.04 4.95
CA LEU A 248 -4.36 2.18 3.88
C LEU A 248 -3.04 1.49 4.23
N TYR A 249 -2.62 1.56 5.49
CA TYR A 249 -1.44 0.85 5.97
C TYR A 249 -1.60 -0.67 5.87
N ASP A 250 -2.74 -1.18 6.32
CA ASP A 250 -3.03 -2.62 6.30
C ASP A 250 -3.16 -3.15 4.86
N MET A 251 -3.85 -2.42 3.98
CA MET A 251 -3.93 -2.73 2.55
C MET A 251 -2.53 -2.80 1.92
N ARG A 252 -1.66 -1.82 2.21
CA ARG A 252 -0.31 -1.79 1.65
C ARG A 252 0.52 -2.98 2.13
N LYS A 253 0.42 -3.33 3.41
CA LYS A 253 1.09 -4.50 3.98
C LYS A 253 0.61 -5.80 3.32
N GLN A 254 -0.69 -5.91 3.03
CA GLN A 254 -1.25 -7.05 2.33
C GLN A 254 -0.74 -7.16 0.89
N GLU A 255 -0.70 -6.05 0.14
CA GLU A 255 -0.14 -6.02 -1.22
C GLU A 255 1.33 -6.44 -1.25
N GLU A 256 2.14 -5.97 -0.29
CA GLU A 256 3.55 -6.35 -0.20
C GLU A 256 3.71 -7.85 0.08
N GLN A 257 2.87 -8.44 0.92
CA GLN A 257 2.85 -9.88 1.18
C GLN A 257 2.37 -10.70 -0.02
N GLU A 258 1.45 -10.17 -0.83
CA GLU A 258 0.99 -10.82 -2.05
C GLU A 258 2.05 -10.75 -3.16
N MET A 259 2.70 -9.60 -3.34
CA MET A 259 3.83 -9.47 -4.26
C MET A 259 5.00 -10.38 -3.89
N GLU A 260 5.31 -10.53 -2.60
CA GLU A 260 6.37 -11.44 -2.16
C GLU A 260 6.01 -12.91 -2.44
N ARG A 261 4.74 -13.30 -2.23
CA ARG A 261 4.25 -14.64 -2.59
C ARG A 261 4.40 -14.90 -4.08
N HIS A 262 3.95 -13.98 -4.93
CA HIS A 262 4.09 -14.14 -6.39
C HIS A 262 5.55 -14.19 -6.85
N ARG A 263 6.45 -13.42 -6.22
CA ARG A 263 7.89 -13.52 -6.50
C ARG A 263 8.43 -14.90 -6.15
N SER A 264 8.08 -15.42 -4.97
CA SER A 264 8.54 -16.75 -4.56
C SER A 264 8.00 -17.87 -5.45
N GLU A 265 6.74 -17.77 -5.90
CA GLU A 265 6.16 -18.72 -6.87
C GLU A 265 6.89 -18.67 -8.21
N THR A 266 7.17 -17.46 -8.71
CA THR A 266 7.90 -17.26 -9.97
C THR A 266 9.32 -17.81 -9.88
N GLU A 267 10.03 -17.55 -8.78
CA GLU A 267 11.38 -18.10 -8.55
C GLU A 267 11.37 -19.63 -8.41
N GLU A 268 10.36 -20.21 -7.77
CA GLU A 268 10.22 -21.66 -7.67
C GLU A 268 9.94 -22.30 -9.03
N GLU A 269 9.06 -21.68 -9.84
CA GLU A 269 8.77 -22.16 -11.19
C GLU A 269 10.00 -22.06 -12.10
N GLU A 270 10.75 -20.96 -12.04
CA GLU A 270 12.02 -20.83 -12.74
C GLU A 270 13.04 -21.90 -12.32
N ARG A 271 13.13 -22.22 -11.01
CA ARG A 271 13.98 -23.31 -10.52
C ARG A 271 13.55 -24.67 -11.06
N ARG A 272 12.25 -24.97 -11.05
CA ARG A 272 11.72 -26.24 -11.60
C ARG A 272 12.05 -26.38 -13.08
N VAL A 273 11.88 -25.32 -13.86
CA VAL A 273 12.23 -25.30 -15.30
C VAL A 273 13.74 -25.53 -15.49
N GLN A 274 14.58 -24.88 -14.69
CA GLN A 274 16.04 -25.09 -14.77
C GLN A 274 16.44 -26.52 -14.40
N GLU A 275 15.85 -27.10 -13.35
CA GLU A 275 16.10 -28.49 -12.95
C GLU A 275 15.66 -29.49 -14.02
N GLU A 276 14.48 -29.27 -14.63
CA GLU A 276 14.00 -30.09 -15.73
C GLU A 276 14.92 -29.99 -16.95
N GLU A 277 15.40 -28.80 -17.29
CA GLU A 277 16.34 -28.63 -18.40
C GLU A 277 17.70 -29.28 -18.13
N VAL A 278 18.19 -29.21 -16.88
CA VAL A 278 19.42 -29.91 -16.45
C VAL A 278 19.23 -31.42 -16.54
N MET A 279 18.09 -31.94 -16.09
CA MET A 279 17.77 -33.36 -16.17
C MET A 279 17.64 -33.84 -17.62
N ARG A 280 16.98 -33.07 -18.49
CA ARG A 280 16.89 -33.34 -19.93
C ARG A 280 18.28 -33.40 -20.57
N LYS A 281 19.14 -32.40 -20.32
CA LYS A 281 20.54 -32.39 -20.82
C LYS A 281 21.34 -33.58 -20.30
N ARG A 282 21.12 -34.00 -19.05
CA ARG A 282 21.77 -35.16 -18.46
C ARG A 282 21.30 -36.47 -19.10
N GLU A 283 20.01 -36.59 -19.38
CA GLU A 283 19.43 -37.75 -20.05
C GLU A 283 19.89 -37.85 -21.52
N GLU A 284 19.92 -36.73 -22.25
CA GLU A 284 20.47 -36.67 -23.61
C GLU A 284 21.94 -37.10 -23.64
N ARG A 285 22.76 -36.62 -22.69
CA ARG A 285 24.16 -37.07 -22.54
C ARG A 285 24.25 -38.58 -22.29
N ARG A 286 23.37 -39.14 -21.44
CA ARG A 286 23.32 -40.59 -21.19
C ARG A 286 22.97 -41.36 -22.46
N LYS A 287 21.94 -40.96 -23.20
CA LYS A 287 21.54 -41.58 -24.47
C LYS A 287 22.66 -41.53 -25.50
N LEU A 288 23.38 -40.40 -25.60
CA LEU A 288 24.53 -40.24 -26.48
C LEU A 288 25.68 -41.18 -26.11
N CYS A 289 26.04 -41.25 -24.82
CA CYS A 289 27.07 -42.18 -24.32
C CYS A 289 26.70 -43.64 -24.63
N GLN A 290 25.42 -44.00 -24.46
CA GLN A 290 24.93 -45.36 -24.70
C GLN A 290 25.01 -45.74 -26.18
N ARG A 291 24.64 -44.83 -27.09
CA ARG A 291 24.81 -45.02 -28.55
C ARG A 291 26.28 -45.24 -28.91
N LYS A 292 27.17 -44.38 -28.41
CA LYS A 292 28.61 -44.47 -28.66
C LYS A 292 29.22 -45.78 -28.13
N ASN A 293 28.73 -46.29 -27.00
CA ASN A 293 29.20 -47.56 -26.45
C ASN A 293 28.71 -48.76 -27.27
N ASN A 294 27.45 -48.73 -27.73
CA ASN A 294 26.90 -49.77 -28.59
C ASN A 294 27.61 -49.80 -29.96
N GLU A 295 28.00 -48.66 -30.51
CA GLU A 295 28.83 -48.60 -31.72
C GLU A 295 30.20 -49.26 -31.48
N ARG A 296 30.89 -48.94 -30.37
CA ARG A 296 32.15 -49.60 -30.02
C ARG A 296 31.99 -51.11 -29.87
N MET A 297 30.95 -51.57 -29.18
CA MET A 297 30.69 -53.02 -29.03
C MET A 297 30.43 -53.69 -30.39
N LYS A 298 29.79 -53.00 -31.34
CA LYS A 298 29.60 -53.51 -32.72
C LYS A 298 30.91 -53.54 -33.50
N GLU A 299 31.75 -52.52 -33.36
CA GLU A 299 33.09 -52.47 -33.97
C GLU A 299 34.00 -53.56 -33.41
N GLU A 300 33.97 -53.77 -32.08
CA GLU A 300 34.72 -54.84 -31.41
C GLU A 300 34.19 -56.23 -31.78
N ALA A 301 32.88 -56.42 -31.91
CA ALA A 301 32.29 -57.67 -32.39
C ALA A 301 32.64 -57.94 -33.87
N ALA A 302 32.65 -56.90 -34.72
CA ALA A 302 33.07 -57.00 -36.12
C ALA A 302 34.59 -57.24 -36.25
N ALA A 303 35.40 -56.72 -35.32
CA ALA A 303 36.83 -57.02 -35.23
C ALA A 303 37.07 -58.45 -34.72
N ALA A 304 36.27 -58.94 -33.77
CA ALA A 304 36.33 -60.31 -33.26
C ALA A 304 35.82 -61.34 -34.28
N SER A 305 34.91 -60.97 -35.20
CA SER A 305 34.53 -61.83 -36.32
C SER A 305 35.56 -61.81 -37.47
N LYS A 306 36.53 -60.89 -37.42
CA LYS A 306 37.74 -60.89 -38.25
C LYS A 306 38.91 -61.50 -37.48
N ILE A 307 38.71 -62.66 -36.87
CA ILE A 307 39.84 -63.53 -36.53
C ILE A 307 40.20 -64.28 -37.82
N PRO A 308 41.39 -64.07 -38.40
CA PRO A 308 41.87 -64.93 -39.48
C PRO A 308 41.98 -66.35 -38.91
N ALA A 309 41.40 -67.33 -39.60
CA ALA A 309 41.70 -68.72 -39.36
C ALA A 309 43.20 -68.93 -39.60
N TYR A 310 43.99 -68.93 -38.52
CA TYR A 310 45.38 -69.31 -38.59
C TYR A 310 45.46 -70.82 -38.85
N PRO A 311 46.27 -71.26 -39.83
CA PRO A 311 46.49 -72.68 -40.06
C PRO A 311 47.24 -73.30 -38.86
N PRO A 312 46.99 -74.57 -38.54
CA PRO A 312 47.66 -75.24 -37.44
C PRO A 312 49.09 -75.55 -37.87
N GLY A 313 50.09 -74.95 -37.23
CA GLY A 313 51.47 -75.36 -37.46
C GLY A 313 52.54 -74.33 -37.12
N SER A 314 53.23 -74.61 -36.02
CA SER A 314 54.58 -74.14 -35.65
C SER A 314 54.74 -72.73 -35.05
N LYS A 315 55.51 -72.71 -33.96
CA LYS A 315 56.07 -71.55 -33.22
C LYS A 315 55.25 -70.94 -32.09
N ILE A 316 54.76 -71.76 -31.15
CA ILE A 316 54.31 -71.29 -29.82
C ILE A 316 55.47 -71.15 -28.80
N SER A 317 56.67 -71.67 -29.08
CA SER A 317 57.81 -71.58 -28.15
C SER A 317 58.49 -70.20 -28.12
N ALA A 318 58.62 -69.50 -29.27
CA ALA A 318 59.41 -68.26 -29.32
C ALA A 318 58.70 -67.00 -28.77
N LEU A 319 57.37 -67.02 -28.64
CA LEU A 319 56.59 -65.88 -28.15
C LEU A 319 56.45 -65.87 -26.63
N LYS A 320 56.45 -67.06 -26.00
CA LYS A 320 56.50 -67.18 -24.53
C LYS A 320 57.79 -66.58 -23.96
N ASP A 321 58.92 -66.75 -24.64
CA ASP A 321 60.20 -66.21 -24.17
C ASP A 321 60.27 -64.68 -24.26
N LYS A 322 59.65 -64.07 -25.29
CA LYS A 322 59.58 -62.59 -25.41
C LYS A 322 58.59 -61.96 -24.43
N ILE A 323 57.46 -62.61 -24.13
CA ILE A 323 56.50 -62.12 -23.13
C ILE A 323 57.09 -62.23 -21.72
N ASN A 324 57.82 -63.31 -21.42
CA ASN A 324 58.54 -63.45 -20.16
C ASN A 324 59.65 -62.39 -20.00
N LEU A 325 60.34 -62.01 -21.08
CA LEU A 325 61.35 -60.94 -21.07
C LEU A 325 60.73 -59.55 -20.82
N LEU A 326 59.54 -59.28 -21.39
CA LEU A 326 58.80 -58.03 -21.15
C LEU A 326 58.24 -57.94 -19.73
N PHE A 327 57.73 -59.05 -19.18
CA PHE A 327 57.31 -59.11 -17.78
C PHE A 327 58.49 -58.95 -16.81
N ALA A 328 59.67 -59.47 -17.14
CA ALA A 328 60.88 -59.26 -16.37
C ALA A 328 61.35 -57.79 -16.39
N MET A 329 61.29 -57.12 -17.55
CA MET A 329 61.65 -55.69 -17.65
C MET A 329 60.67 -54.75 -16.93
N LEU A 330 59.35 -55.02 -17.01
CA LEU A 330 58.33 -54.26 -16.28
C LEU A 330 58.46 -54.42 -14.76
N ASN A 331 58.73 -55.63 -14.28
CA ASN A 331 58.96 -55.88 -12.86
C ASN A 331 60.28 -55.28 -12.33
N CYS A 332 61.31 -55.13 -13.17
CA CYS A 332 62.53 -54.39 -12.82
C CYS A 332 62.29 -52.88 -12.70
N SER A 333 61.46 -52.30 -13.58
CA SER A 333 61.15 -50.86 -13.56
C SER A 333 60.25 -50.45 -12.38
N LEU A 334 59.34 -51.33 -11.96
CA LEU A 334 58.50 -51.11 -10.77
C LEU A 334 59.27 -51.24 -9.45
N LYS A 335 60.32 -52.07 -9.38
CA LYS A 335 61.17 -52.18 -8.17
C LYS A 335 62.12 -50.99 -7.97
N GLN A 336 62.55 -50.29 -9.02
CA GLN A 336 63.40 -49.09 -8.88
C GLN A 336 62.64 -47.82 -8.43
N LYS A 337 61.32 -47.75 -8.66
CA LYS A 337 60.50 -46.61 -8.18
C LYS A 337 60.09 -46.71 -6.71
N CYS A 338 60.24 -47.87 -6.06
CA CYS A 338 59.94 -48.06 -4.65
C CYS A 338 61.13 -47.83 -3.69
N SER A 339 62.36 -47.65 -4.18
CA SER A 339 63.54 -47.35 -3.34
C SER A 339 63.96 -45.87 -3.32
N ALA A 340 63.23 -44.98 -4.01
CA ALA A 340 63.56 -43.56 -4.13
C ALA A 340 62.60 -42.60 -3.39
N CYS A 341 61.67 -43.11 -2.56
CA CYS A 341 60.79 -42.27 -1.73
C CYS A 341 60.92 -42.53 -0.21
N SER A 342 61.97 -43.22 0.24
CA SER A 342 62.30 -43.40 1.67
C SER A 342 63.44 -42.47 2.12
N SER A 343 63.40 -41.18 1.74
CA SER A 343 64.23 -40.14 2.36
C SER A 343 63.65 -38.74 2.17
N SER A 344 62.78 -38.31 3.09
CA SER A 344 62.72 -36.92 3.58
C SER A 344 61.65 -36.81 4.67
N CYS A 345 62.01 -37.35 5.83
CA CYS A 345 61.49 -36.87 7.11
C CYS A 345 62.15 -35.52 7.38
N THR A 346 61.39 -34.44 7.57
CA THR A 346 61.57 -33.48 8.68
C THR A 346 60.60 -32.28 8.59
N ARG A 347 60.01 -31.97 9.76
CA ARG A 347 59.50 -30.66 10.22
C ARG A 347 58.31 -30.08 9.43
N GLY A 348 57.18 -29.73 10.02
CA GLY A 348 56.87 -29.40 11.41
C GLY A 348 55.93 -28.19 11.41
N LYS A 349 55.11 -28.10 12.48
CA LYS A 349 54.46 -26.91 13.09
C LYS A 349 52.96 -27.05 13.27
N CYS A 350 52.59 -27.37 14.51
CA CYS A 350 51.51 -26.69 15.22
C CYS A 350 51.86 -25.21 15.36
N VAL A 351 50.93 -24.29 15.09
CA VAL A 351 50.72 -23.04 15.84
C VAL A 351 49.25 -22.62 15.66
N THR A 352 48.58 -22.51 16.81
CA THR A 352 47.33 -21.79 17.20
C THR A 352 46.06 -21.96 16.38
#